data_AF-A0A534KEE0-F1
#
_entry.id   AF-A0A534KEE0-F1
#
_cell.length_a   1.000
_cell.length_b   1.000
_cell.length_c   1.000
_cell.angle_alpha   90.00
_cell.angle_beta   90.00
_cell.angle_gamma   90.00
#
_symmetry.space_group_name_H-M   'P 1'
#
loop_
_entity.id
_entity.type
_entity.pdbx_description
1 polymer ?
#
loop_
_entity_poly.entity_id
_entity_poly.type
_entity_poly.pdbx_seq_one_letter_code
_entity_poly.pdbx_strand_id
1 'polypeptide(L)' 'MDDFGLEPRILEAVRALGIESFTEPQERAIPRIRSGANVLLVAPTGIGKTEAALLPVLDH' A
#
# COMPACT_ATOMS: atom_id res chain seq x y z
N MET A 1 5.79 10.14 3.26
CA MET A 1 5.29 8.88 2.68
C MET A 1 6.26 8.46 1.59
N ASP A 2 6.95 7.34 1.79
CA ASP A 2 7.75 6.71 0.74
C ASP A 2 6.84 6.22 -0.37
N ASP A 3 7.26 6.34 -1.63
CA ASP A 3 6.39 6.03 -2.77
C ASP A 3 6.24 4.52 -3.03
N PHE A 4 7.21 3.70 -2.62
CA PHE A 4 7.31 2.27 -2.94
C PHE A 4 7.11 1.94 -4.44
N GLY A 5 7.43 2.90 -5.30
CA GLY A 5 7.23 2.84 -6.74
C GLY A 5 5.78 3.10 -7.20
N LEU A 6 4.84 3.43 -6.31
CA LEU A 6 3.48 3.80 -6.69
C LEU A 6 3.47 5.09 -7.50
N GLU A 7 2.54 5.18 -8.46
CA GLU A 7 2.40 6.38 -9.27
C GLU A 7 1.93 7.60 -8.45
N PRO A 8 2.34 8.83 -8.83
CA PRO A 8 1.97 10.05 -8.11
C PRO A 8 0.46 10.21 -7.88
N ARG A 9 -0.38 9.84 -8.85
CA ARG A 9 -1.85 9.92 -8.72
C ARG A 9 -2.42 9.03 -7.60
N ILE A 10 -1.79 7.88 -7.34
CA ILE A 10 -2.20 6.99 -6.25
C ILE A 10 -1.81 7.61 -4.91
N LEU A 11 -0.60 8.15 -4.81
CA LEU A 11 -0.13 8.85 -3.61
C LEU A 11 -0.98 10.08 -3.28
N GLU A 12 -1.39 10.84 -4.29
CA GLU A 12 -2.31 11.97 -4.14
C GLU A 12 -3.68 11.54 -3.63
N ALA A 13 -4.26 10.47 -4.20
CA ALA A 13 -5.53 9.92 -3.74
C ALA A 13 -5.46 9.41 -2.30
N VAL A 14 -4.38 8.72 -1.94
CA VAL A 14 -4.12 8.23 -0.58
C VAL A 14 -4.03 9.39 0.41
N ARG A 15 -3.32 10.47 0.07
CA ARG A 15 -3.26 11.69 0.90
C ARG A 15 -4.61 12.39 1.01
N ALA A 16 -5.40 12.45 -0.07
CA ALA A 16 -6.74 13.02 -0.06
C ALA A 16 -7.71 12.26 0.87
N LEU A 17 -7.45 10.97 1.13
CA LEU A 17 -8.16 10.15 2.11
C LEU A 17 -7.65 10.34 3.56
N GLY A 18 -6.68 11.24 3.78
CA GLY A 18 -6.11 11.55 5.09
C GLY A 18 -5.02 10.58 5.55
N ILE A 19 -4.46 9.79 4.64
CA ILE A 19 -3.35 8.87 4.94
C ILE A 19 -2.03 9.62 4.69
N GLU A 20 -1.39 10.07 5.78
CA GLU A 20 -0.14 10.85 5.75
C GLU A 20 1.12 9.96 5.67
N SER A 21 1.03 8.74 6.21
CA SER A 21 2.08 7.71 6.15
C SER A 21 1.48 6.32 6.02
N PHE A 22 2.23 5.42 5.41
CA PHE A 22 1.85 4.02 5.35
C PHE A 22 2.05 3.35 6.72
N THR A 23 1.25 2.34 7.02
CA THR A 23 1.42 1.50 8.21
C THR A 23 2.48 0.42 7.96
N GLU A 24 3.06 -0.16 9.01
CA GLU A 24 4.09 -1.20 8.87
C GLU A 24 3.67 -2.37 7.93
N PRO A 25 2.43 -2.90 7.97
CA PRO A 25 1.99 -3.90 6.98
C PRO A 25 1.96 -3.39 5.54
N GLN A 26 1.59 -2.11 5.31
CA GLN A 26 1.55 -1.49 3.99
C GLN A 26 2.97 -1.32 3.44
N GLU A 27 3.88 -0.74 4.22
CA GLU A 27 5.29 -0.54 3.85
C GLU A 27 5.98 -1.86 3.45
N ARG A 28 5.64 -2.95 4.14
CA ARG A 28 6.21 -4.29 3.87
C ARG A 28 5.56 -5.00 2.68
N ALA A 29 4.27 -4.77 2.43
CA ALA A 29 3.50 -5.51 1.43
C ALA A 29 3.51 -4.83 0.05
N ILE A 30 3.32 -3.51 0.00
CA ILE A 30 3.20 -2.74 -1.25
C ILE A 30 4.32 -3.06 -2.25
N PRO A 31 5.63 -2.93 -1.90
CA PRO A 31 6.69 -3.19 -2.86
C PRO A 31 6.76 -4.66 -3.32
N ARG A 32 6.36 -5.62 -2.47
CA ARG A 32 6.36 -7.05 -2.82
C ARG A 32 5.21 -7.43 -3.74
N ILE A 33 4.01 -6.89 -3.48
CA ILE A 33 2.85 -7.14 -4.35
C ILE A 33 3.09 -6.48 -5.71
N ARG A 34 3.61 -5.25 -5.71
CA ARG A 34 3.96 -4.52 -6.94
C ARG A 34 5.04 -5.23 -7.76
N SER A 35 5.96 -5.95 -7.13
CA SER A 35 6.94 -6.78 -7.85
C SER A 35 6.36 -8.08 -8.44
N GLY A 36 5.04 -8.31 -8.33
CA GLY A 36 4.37 -9.52 -8.81
C GLY A 36 4.56 -10.74 -7.91
N ALA A 37 5.02 -10.57 -6.67
CA ALA A 37 5.20 -11.69 -5.75
C ALA A 37 3.86 -12.13 -5.13
N ASN A 38 3.71 -13.43 -4.88
CA ASN A 38 2.65 -13.94 -4.03
C ASN A 38 2.96 -13.61 -2.57
N VAL A 39 2.04 -12.90 -1.89
CA VAL A 39 2.26 -12.40 -0.53
C VAL A 39 1.19 -12.95 0.43
N LEU A 40 1.65 -13.56 1.52
CA LEU A 40 0.81 -13.85 2.69
C LEU A 40 0.93 -12.69 3.69
N LEU A 41 -0.10 -11.84 3.75
CA LEU A 41 -0.15 -10.68 4.65
C LEU A 41 -0.86 -11.04 5.96
N VAL A 42 -0.09 -11.16 7.05
CA VAL A 42 -0.61 -11.44 8.40
C VAL A 42 -0.44 -10.21 9.29
N ALA A 43 -1.55 -9.64 9.74
CA ALA A 43 -1.56 -8.45 10.58
C ALA A 43 -2.91 -8.33 11.33
N PRO A 44 -2.98 -7.68 12.51
CA PRO A 44 -4.24 -7.38 13.19
C PRO A 44 -5.29 -6.67 12.32
N THR A 45 -6.56 -6.70 12.71
CA THR A 45 -7.61 -5.93 12.01
C THR A 45 -7.45 -4.43 12.26
N GLY A 46 -7.93 -3.59 11.34
CA GLY A 46 -7.97 -2.14 11.52
C GLY A 46 -6.64 -1.39 11.30
N ILE A 47 -5.59 -2.06 10.83
CA ILE A 47 -4.27 -1.43 10.60
C ILE A 47 -3.91 -1.29 9.11
N GLY A 48 -4.91 -1.37 8.23
CA GLY A 48 -4.72 -1.01 6.82
C GLY A 48 -4.28 -2.15 5.88
N LYS A 49 -4.62 -3.41 6.18
CA LYS A 49 -4.34 -4.57 5.31
C LYS A 49 -5.03 -4.47 3.94
N THR A 50 -6.19 -3.82 3.87
CA THR A 50 -6.97 -3.68 2.64
C THR A 50 -6.22 -2.80 1.64
N GLU A 51 -5.76 -1.64 2.08
CA GLU A 51 -4.97 -0.69 1.31
C GLU A 51 -3.62 -1.31 0.92
N ALA A 52 -2.98 -2.05 1.84
CA ALA A 52 -1.74 -2.76 1.57
C ALA A 52 -1.85 -3.72 0.37
N ALA A 53 -3.01 -4.39 0.22
CA ALA A 53 -3.26 -5.35 -0.85
C ALA A 53 -3.77 -4.70 -2.13
N LEU A 54 -4.56 -3.63 -2.04
CA LEU A 54 -5.25 -3.04 -3.19
C LEU A 54 -4.47 -1.92 -3.88
N LEU A 55 -3.79 -1.03 -3.14
CA LEU A 55 -3.04 0.07 -3.73
C LEU A 55 -2.05 -0.36 -4.82
N PRO A 56 -1.18 -1.38 -4.61
CA PRO A 56 -0.26 -1.84 -5.65
C PRO A 56 -0.93 -2.58 -6.82
N VAL A 57 -2.20 -3.00 -6.69
CA VAL A 57 -2.97 -3.66 -7.76
C VAL A 57 -3.69 -2.62 -8.63
N LEU A 58 -4.10 -1.50 -8.06
CA LEU A 58 -4.73 -0.38 -8.76
C LEU A 58 -3.72 0.53 -9.47
N ASP A 59 -2.43 0.36 -9.18
CA ASP A 59 -1.29 1.06 -9.79
C ASP A 59 -1.01 0.49 -11.20
N HIS A 60 -1.33 1.26 -12.26
CA HIS A 60 -1.21 0.85 -13.69
C HIS A 60 -0.56 1.90 -14.59
#